data_AF-A0A662GI91-F1
#
_entry.id   AF-A0A662GI91-F1
#
_cell.length_a   1.000
_cell.length_b   1.000
_cell.length_c   1.000
_cell.angle_alpha   90.00
_cell.angle_beta   90.00
_cell.angle_gamma   90.00
#
_symmetry.space_group_name_H-M   'P 1'
#
loop_
_entity.id
_entity.type
_entity.pdbx_description
1 polymer ?
#
loop_
_entity_poly.entity_id
_entity_poly.type
_entity_poly.pdbx_seq_one_letter_code
_entity_poly.pdbx_strand_id
1 'polypeptide(L)'
;MEDSGIFNAGVGSALTLSGRVEMDAAVMDGRDLSIGAVANLRNIKNPILVAEKVLEVTDHILLAGEGAYKFAKMIGFEDAGDLLITAEKNRKREEMIEKWLRGDIYTTFTKLRKLFEE
;
A
#
# COMPACT_ATOMS: atom_id res chain seq x y z
N MET A 1 11.63 7.60 -4.55
CA MET A 1 11.59 6.47 -3.59
C MET A 1 10.76 5.33 -4.17
N GLU A 2 9.48 5.57 -4.46
CA GLU A 2 8.51 4.56 -4.93
C GLU A 2 8.92 3.79 -6.20
N ASP A 3 9.62 4.45 -7.14
CA ASP A 3 10.10 3.81 -8.36
C ASP A 3 11.35 2.93 -8.17
N SER A 4 12.06 3.05 -7.04
CA SER A 4 13.36 2.39 -6.90
C SER A 4 13.24 0.87 -6.79
N GLY A 5 12.10 0.37 -6.33
CA GLY A 5 11.89 -1.05 -6.02
C GLY A 5 12.65 -1.56 -4.78
N ILE A 6 13.53 -0.75 -4.20
CA ILE A 6 14.38 -1.12 -3.05
C ILE A 6 13.66 -0.88 -1.72
N PHE A 7 12.89 0.20 -1.64
CA PHE A 7 12.20 0.61 -0.42
C PHE A 7 10.79 0.03 -0.37
N ASN A 8 10.24 -0.15 0.84
CA ASN A 8 8.86 -0.57 1.06
C ASN A 8 7.86 0.56 0.72
N ALA A 9 7.82 0.95 -0.55
CA ALA A 9 6.92 1.96 -1.12
C ALA A 9 6.81 1.75 -2.64
N GLY A 10 5.67 2.09 -3.23
CA GLY A 10 5.42 1.94 -4.66
C GLY A 10 5.74 0.56 -5.20
N VAL A 11 6.64 0.48 -6.18
CA VAL A 11 7.09 -0.77 -6.81
C VAL A 11 7.76 -1.71 -5.83
N GLY A 12 8.32 -1.22 -4.72
CA GLY A 12 8.99 -2.05 -3.71
C GLY A 12 8.10 -2.48 -2.53
N SER A 13 6.80 -2.10 -2.53
CA SER A 13 5.88 -2.38 -1.42
C SER A 13 5.78 -3.86 -1.05
N ALA A 14 5.68 -4.11 0.26
CA ALA A 14 5.40 -5.41 0.84
C ALA A 14 4.02 -5.92 0.44
N LEU A 15 3.85 -7.24 0.52
CA LEU A 15 2.60 -7.89 0.23
C LEU A 15 1.78 -8.08 1.51
N THR A 16 0.48 -7.92 1.39
CA THR A 16 -0.48 -8.32 2.44
C THR A 16 -0.50 -9.83 2.61
N LEU A 17 -1.17 -10.33 3.66
CA LEU A 17 -1.37 -11.77 3.84
C LEU A 17 -2.07 -12.44 2.65
N SER A 18 -2.88 -11.71 1.89
CA SER A 18 -3.55 -12.22 0.67
C SER A 18 -2.69 -12.09 -0.59
N GLY A 19 -1.43 -11.64 -0.49
CA GLY A 19 -0.52 -11.53 -1.62
C GLY A 19 -0.72 -10.28 -2.48
N ARG A 20 -1.43 -9.27 -1.97
CA ARG A 20 -1.70 -8.02 -2.70
C ARG A 20 -0.77 -6.90 -2.27
N VAL A 21 -0.56 -5.94 -3.16
CA VAL A 21 0.04 -4.64 -2.80
C VAL A 21 -1.09 -3.69 -2.42
N GLU A 22 -1.06 -3.21 -1.19
CA GLU A 22 -1.95 -2.18 -0.64
C GLU A 22 -1.08 -1.09 -0.05
N MET A 23 -1.25 0.15 -0.49
CA MET A 23 -0.36 1.25 -0.12
C MET A 23 -1.14 2.42 0.47
N ASP A 24 -0.48 3.06 1.43
CA ASP A 24 -0.92 4.30 2.05
C ASP A 24 0.11 5.39 1.71
N ALA A 25 -0.35 6.59 1.40
CA ALA A 25 0.51 7.74 1.15
C ALA A 25 -0.22 9.03 1.54
N ALA A 26 0.53 10.01 2.04
CA ALA A 26 0.01 11.32 2.39
C ALA A 26 1.04 12.41 2.11
N VAL A 27 0.54 13.58 1.75
CA VAL A 27 1.31 14.81 1.57
C VAL A 27 0.63 15.93 2.34
N MET A 28 1.43 16.84 2.89
CA MET A 28 0.98 18.02 3.60
C MET A 28 1.79 19.23 3.13
N ASP A 29 1.11 20.33 2.82
CA ASP A 29 1.76 21.61 2.57
C ASP A 29 1.90 22.37 3.90
N GLY A 30 3.14 22.64 4.31
CA GLY A 30 3.42 23.36 5.55
C GLY A 30 3.07 24.85 5.52
N ARG A 31 2.76 25.42 4.34
CA ARG A 31 2.44 26.85 4.18
C ARG A 31 1.02 27.17 4.61
N ASP A 32 0.07 26.29 4.29
CA ASP A 32 -1.36 26.49 4.53
C ASP A 32 -2.03 25.32 5.28
N LEU A 33 -1.26 24.29 5.64
CA LEU A 33 -1.70 23.09 6.34
C LEU A 33 -2.68 22.23 5.53
N SER A 34 -2.76 22.41 4.21
CA SER A 34 -3.52 21.51 3.34
C SER A 34 -2.92 20.11 3.31
N ILE A 35 -3.78 19.08 3.22
CA ILE A 35 -3.38 17.67 3.29
C ILE A 35 -4.16 16.89 2.24
N GLY A 36 -3.47 15.98 1.56
CA GLY A 36 -4.09 14.95 0.74
C GLY A 36 -3.49 13.59 1.05
N ALA A 37 -4.33 12.56 1.07
CA ALA A 37 -3.95 11.23 1.47
C ALA A 37 -4.77 10.15 0.74
N VAL A 38 -4.14 8.99 0.59
CA VAL A 38 -4.76 7.75 0.15
C VAL A 38 -4.43 6.63 1.12
N ALA A 39 -5.39 5.74 1.35
CA ALA A 39 -5.19 4.53 2.14
C ALA A 39 -5.73 3.29 1.42
N ASN A 40 -5.11 2.13 1.63
CA ASN A 40 -5.45 0.88 0.95
C ASN A 40 -5.52 1.05 -0.58
N LEU A 41 -4.69 1.92 -1.16
CA LEU A 41 -4.67 2.13 -2.60
C LEU A 41 -3.97 0.94 -3.26
N ARG A 42 -4.67 0.33 -4.21
CA ARG A 42 -4.19 -0.82 -4.98
C ARG A 42 -3.92 -0.41 -6.42
N ASN A 43 -3.08 -1.18 -7.11
CA ASN A 43 -2.85 -1.10 -8.55
C ASN A 43 -2.34 0.26 -9.07
N ILE A 44 -1.84 1.15 -8.22
CA ILE A 44 -1.24 2.41 -8.64
C ILE A 44 0.24 2.40 -8.30
N LYS A 45 1.10 2.69 -9.28
CA LYS A 45 2.56 2.64 -9.12
C LYS A 45 3.07 3.65 -8.08
N ASN A 46 2.53 4.86 -8.09
CA ASN A 46 2.98 5.99 -7.29
C ASN A 46 1.83 6.56 -6.44
N PRO A 47 1.50 5.97 -5.28
CA PRO A 47 0.39 6.42 -4.45
C PRO A 47 0.55 7.85 -3.95
N ILE A 48 1.78 8.37 -3.75
CA ILE A 48 1.99 9.76 -3.33
C ILE A 48 1.46 10.79 -4.33
N LEU A 49 1.54 10.49 -5.63
CA LEU A 49 1.04 11.38 -6.68
C LEU A 49 -0.50 11.40 -6.70
N VAL A 50 -1.15 10.31 -6.29
CA VAL A 50 -2.62 10.31 -6.11
C VAL A 50 -3.00 11.09 -4.87
N ALA A 51 -2.25 10.97 -3.77
CA ALA A 51 -2.46 11.76 -2.55
C ALA A 51 -2.33 13.27 -2.82
N GLU A 52 -1.36 13.69 -3.62
CA GLU A 52 -1.23 15.08 -4.10
C GLU A 52 -2.47 15.53 -4.87
N LYS A 53 -3.03 14.68 -5.73
CA LYS A 53 -4.27 15.01 -6.43
C LYS A 53 -5.50 15.07 -5.52
N VAL A 54 -5.54 14.29 -4.44
CA VAL A 54 -6.60 14.44 -3.43
C VAL A 54 -6.57 15.86 -2.83
N LEU A 55 -5.37 16.36 -2.51
CA LEU A 55 -5.18 17.73 -2.03
C LEU A 55 -5.61 18.78 -3.07
N GLU A 56 -5.19 18.60 -4.33
CA GLU A 56 -5.38 19.62 -5.37
C GLU A 56 -6.81 19.73 -5.91
N VAL A 57 -7.54 18.62 -6.02
CA VAL A 57 -8.80 18.58 -6.80
C VAL A 57 -10.02 18.10 -6.04
N THR A 58 -9.93 17.92 -4.71
CA THR A 58 -11.08 17.50 -3.89
C THR A 58 -11.21 18.32 -2.62
N ASP A 59 -12.44 18.39 -2.07
CA ASP A 59 -12.70 19.00 -0.76
C ASP A 59 -12.42 18.02 0.41
N HIS A 60 -11.75 16.90 0.14
CA HIS A 60 -11.52 15.82 1.09
C HIS A 60 -10.03 15.63 1.38
N ILE A 61 -9.71 15.14 2.58
CA ILE A 61 -8.33 14.88 3.01
C ILE A 61 -7.88 13.47 2.61
N LEU A 62 -8.75 12.46 2.77
CA LEU A 62 -8.38 11.05 2.63
C LEU A 62 -9.40 10.31 1.77
N LEU A 63 -8.90 9.63 0.74
CA LEU A 63 -9.66 8.61 0.02
C LEU A 63 -9.09 7.22 0.32
N ALA A 64 -9.94 6.19 0.33
CA ALA A 64 -9.48 4.84 0.65
C ALA A 64 -10.00 3.75 -0.29
N GLY A 65 -9.22 2.67 -0.41
CA GLY A 65 -9.61 1.44 -1.08
C GLY A 65 -10.03 1.62 -2.53
N GLU A 66 -11.14 0.97 -2.90
CA GLU A 66 -11.70 1.04 -4.26
C GLU A 66 -12.07 2.48 -4.67
N GLY A 67 -12.52 3.31 -3.73
CA GLY A 67 -12.83 4.72 -3.99
C GLY A 67 -11.60 5.52 -4.41
N ALA A 68 -10.47 5.34 -3.70
CA ALA A 68 -9.20 5.96 -4.07
C ALA A 68 -8.69 5.47 -5.44
N TYR A 69 -8.84 4.17 -5.73
CA TYR A 69 -8.48 3.62 -7.04
C TYR A 69 -9.33 4.20 -8.18
N LYS A 70 -10.66 4.25 -8.01
CA LYS A 70 -11.56 4.87 -9.02
C LYS A 70 -11.22 6.34 -9.25
N PHE A 71 -10.92 7.08 -8.19
CA PHE A 71 -10.44 8.45 -8.28
C PHE A 71 -9.13 8.55 -9.08
N ALA A 72 -8.15 7.70 -8.77
CA ALA A 72 -6.88 7.66 -9.50
C ALA A 72 -7.09 7.39 -11.01
N LYS A 73 -8.01 6.48 -11.36
CA LYS A 73 -8.37 6.25 -12.77
C LYS A 73 -9.03 7.47 -13.42
N MET A 74 -9.91 8.16 -12.71
CA MET A 74 -10.62 9.34 -13.22
C MET A 74 -9.68 10.49 -13.57
N ILE A 75 -8.62 10.69 -12.79
CA ILE A 75 -7.63 11.75 -12.99
C ILE A 75 -6.45 11.30 -13.88
N GLY A 76 -6.52 10.10 -14.48
CA GLY A 76 -5.60 9.66 -15.54
C GLY A 76 -4.44 8.76 -15.12
N PHE A 77 -4.41 8.23 -13.89
CA PHE A 77 -3.37 7.25 -13.53
C PHE A 77 -3.59 5.90 -14.21
N GLU A 78 -2.49 5.28 -14.61
CA GLU A 78 -2.49 3.94 -15.19
C GLU A 78 -2.74 2.87 -14.12
N ASP A 79 -3.40 1.79 -14.53
CA ASP A 79 -3.51 0.60 -13.68
C ASP A 79 -2.22 -0.21 -13.85
N ALA A 80 -1.43 -0.30 -12.78
CA ALA A 80 -0.19 -1.07 -12.74
C ALA A 80 -0.44 -2.57 -12.53
N GLY A 81 -1.65 -2.97 -12.12
CA GLY A 81 -2.06 -4.35 -11.93
C GLY A 81 -1.06 -5.17 -11.14
N ASP A 82 -0.79 -6.37 -11.64
CA ASP A 82 0.14 -7.32 -11.03
C ASP A 82 1.62 -6.96 -11.24
N LEU A 83 1.96 -5.88 -11.98
CA LEU A 83 3.34 -5.45 -12.17
C LEU A 83 4.03 -5.06 -10.85
N LEU A 84 3.24 -4.77 -9.81
CA LEU A 84 3.75 -4.46 -8.47
C LEU A 84 4.12 -5.71 -7.65
N ILE A 85 3.73 -6.89 -8.13
CA ILE A 85 3.91 -8.18 -7.45
C ILE A 85 5.00 -8.97 -8.17
N THR A 86 6.14 -9.19 -7.52
CA THR A 86 7.24 -9.99 -8.06
C THR A 86 7.29 -11.37 -7.41
N ALA A 87 7.85 -12.36 -8.12
CA ALA A 87 8.06 -13.70 -7.59
C ALA A 87 8.92 -13.68 -6.29
N GLU A 88 9.91 -12.79 -6.23
CA GLU A 88 10.74 -12.62 -5.03
C GLU A 88 9.93 -12.14 -3.83
N LYS A 89 9.01 -11.18 -4.03
CA LYS A 89 8.14 -10.69 -2.95
C LYS A 89 7.17 -11.76 -2.47
N ASN A 90 6.61 -12.56 -3.38
CA ASN A 90 5.75 -13.69 -3.01
C ASN A 90 6.50 -14.71 -2.16
N ARG A 91 7.71 -15.10 -2.57
CA ARG A 91 8.57 -15.99 -1.78
C ARG A 91 8.87 -15.42 -0.39
N LYS A 92 9.24 -14.14 -0.29
CA LYS A 92 9.50 -13.48 1.01
C LYS A 92 8.27 -13.47 1.91
N ARG A 93 7.08 -13.25 1.34
CA ARG A 93 5.81 -13.31 2.07
C ARG A 93 5.54 -14.73 2.59
N GLU A 94 5.70 -15.75 1.76
CA GLU A 94 5.49 -17.16 2.14
C GLU A 94 6.43 -17.57 3.27
N GLU A 95 7.74 -17.28 3.15
CA GLU A 95 8.72 -17.54 4.21
C GLU A 95 8.40 -16.82 5.52
N MET A 96 7.88 -15.59 5.43
CA MET A 96 7.45 -14.81 6.59
C MET A 96 6.23 -15.45 7.25
N ILE A 97 5.23 -15.88 6.48
CA ILE A 97 4.03 -16.56 6.97
C ILE A 97 4.41 -17.89 7.65
N GLU A 98 5.26 -18.70 7.04
CA GLU A 98 5.72 -19.97 7.63
C GLU A 98 6.42 -19.77 8.98
N LYS A 99 7.39 -18.87 9.03
CA LYS A 99 8.09 -18.53 10.28
C LYS A 99 7.14 -17.98 11.33
N TRP A 100 6.17 -17.17 10.92
CA TRP A 100 5.16 -16.62 11.81
C TRP A 100 4.23 -17.69 12.40
N LEU A 101 3.77 -18.63 11.59
CA LEU A 101 2.95 -19.77 12.02
C LEU A 101 3.70 -20.72 12.96
N ARG A 102 5.00 -20.94 12.73
CA ARG A 102 5.87 -21.70 13.66
C ARG A 102 6.14 -20.98 14.98
N GLY A 103 5.85 -19.68 15.06
CA GLY A 103 6.13 -18.85 16.23
C GLY A 103 7.58 -18.37 16.33
N ASP A 104 8.35 -18.49 15.24
CA ASP A 104 9.76 -18.07 15.19
C ASP A 104 9.91 -16.54 15.23
N ILE A 105 8.86 -15.79 14.85
CA ILE A 105 8.86 -14.31 14.81
C ILE A 105 8.03 -13.78 15.99
N TYR A 106 8.72 -13.43 17.08
CA TYR A 106 8.06 -13.11 18.36
C TYR A 106 7.46 -11.70 18.44
N THR A 107 7.81 -10.79 17.52
CA THR A 107 7.48 -9.35 17.63
C THR A 107 6.41 -8.84 16.67
N THR A 108 5.88 -9.65 15.74
CA THR A 108 4.89 -9.20 14.76
C THR A 108 3.66 -10.12 14.71
N PHE A 109 2.46 -9.54 14.65
CA PHE A 109 1.18 -10.23 14.43
C PHE A 109 0.80 -11.34 15.43
N THR A 110 1.31 -11.36 16.66
CA THR A 110 1.01 -12.43 17.66
C THR A 110 -0.49 -12.58 17.95
N LYS A 111 -1.24 -11.48 17.99
CA LYS A 111 -2.70 -11.51 18.17
C LYS A 111 -3.44 -12.09 16.96
N LEU A 112 -2.96 -11.78 15.75
CA LEU A 112 -3.54 -12.29 14.52
C LEU A 112 -3.35 -13.81 14.40
N ARG A 113 -2.22 -14.34 14.88
CA ARG A 113 -1.89 -15.78 14.75
C ARG A 113 -2.92 -16.65 15.45
N LYS A 114 -3.40 -16.20 16.61
CA LYS A 114 -4.45 -16.88 17.37
C LYS A 114 -5.75 -17.10 16.58
N LEU A 115 -6.02 -16.26 15.58
CA LEU A 115 -7.19 -16.41 14.70
C LEU A 115 -7.02 -17.50 13.63
N PHE A 116 -5.80 -18.02 13.43
CA PHE A 116 -5.46 -19.08 12.49
C PHE A 116 -5.15 -20.42 13.19
N GLU A 117 -5.21 -20.46 14.53
CA GLU A 117 -4.98 -21.65 15.37
C GLU A 117 -6.31 -22.42 15.65
N GLU A 118 -7.44 -22.00 15.07
CA GLU A 118 -8.75 -22.70 15.05
C GLU A 118 -8.94 -23.54 13.78
#